data_AF-A0A7C4WA78-F1
#
_entry.id   AF-A0A7C4WA78-F1
#
_cell.length_a   1.000
_cell.length_b   1.000
_cell.length_c   1.000
_cell.angle_alpha   90.00
_cell.angle_beta   90.00
_cell.angle_gamma   90.00
#
_symmetry.space_group_name_H-M   'P 1'
#
loop_
_entity.id
_entity.type
_entity.pdbx_description
1 polymer ?
#
loop_
_entity_poly.entity_id
_entity_poly.type
_entity_poly.pdbx_seq_one_letter_code
_entity_poly.pdbx_strand_id
1 'polypeptide(L)'
;MSTDFFDEDLTATEAGAADKPAAAEPAPRPAAEPVGGRLARHKEELGGQVAGAANEIERLKQRQLELEREKANLENLSRKQEEYEKGKQEIIEKLDRSLLLLEKEEVQTARMAELLASMRARFKELLDELRAIDEERWPDDAFGAELSKALALVEDARMTYKKGLAKIEATRWPEGGGAQVSVATADALPPPAASEPGFGYWLKAGLAFTLPLAAVLIALYVLHLALTGG
;
A
#
# COMPACT_ATOMS: atom_id res chain seq x y z
N MET A 1 24.33 10.83 -34.63
CA MET A 1 24.88 11.50 -33.43
C MET A 1 25.61 10.41 -32.65
N SER A 2 26.78 9.94 -33.09
CA SER A 2 28.11 10.58 -33.12
C SER A 2 28.65 10.85 -31.72
N THR A 3 29.53 9.95 -31.27
CA THR A 3 30.86 10.15 -30.63
C THR A 3 31.30 8.72 -30.26
N ASP A 4 32.13 8.02 -31.04
CA ASP A 4 33.53 8.32 -31.41
C ASP A 4 34.42 8.35 -30.16
N PHE A 5 35.02 7.18 -29.86
CA PHE A 5 36.14 7.02 -28.93
C PHE A 5 36.90 5.74 -29.29
N PHE A 6 37.65 5.83 -30.38
CA PHE A 6 38.82 5.01 -30.65
C PHE A 6 40.01 5.98 -30.74
N ASP A 7 41.05 5.72 -29.94
CA ASP A 7 42.45 6.11 -30.20
C ASP A 7 43.25 5.05 -29.41
N GLU A 8 43.79 3.99 -30.01
CA GLU A 8 44.75 3.92 -31.13
C GLU A 8 46.11 4.53 -30.76
N ASP A 9 46.73 4.08 -29.66
CA ASP A 9 48.16 4.35 -29.46
C ASP A 9 48.86 3.24 -28.66
N LEU A 10 49.14 2.09 -29.28
CA LEU A 10 50.06 1.09 -28.71
C LEU A 10 50.81 0.21 -29.73
N THR A 11 51.02 0.64 -30.98
CA THR A 11 51.86 -0.13 -31.92
C THR A 11 52.72 0.75 -32.81
N ALA A 12 53.83 1.28 -32.28
CA ALA A 12 55.02 1.62 -33.05
C ALA A 12 56.20 1.97 -32.13
N THR A 13 57.11 1.04 -31.87
CA THR A 13 58.54 1.38 -31.87
C THR A 13 59.31 0.20 -32.42
N GLU A 14 59.87 0.45 -33.60
CA GLU A 14 60.57 -0.47 -34.46
C GLU A 14 61.89 -0.98 -33.87
N ALA A 15 62.22 -2.19 -34.31
CA ALA A 15 63.60 -2.67 -34.37
C ALA A 15 64.41 -1.86 -35.39
N GLY A 16 65.68 -1.59 -35.10
CA GLY A 16 66.58 -1.05 -36.11
C GLY A 16 68.01 -0.74 -35.66
N ALA A 17 68.94 -1.47 -36.29
CA ALA A 17 70.32 -1.09 -36.59
C ALA A 17 71.41 -1.27 -35.52
N ALA A 18 72.22 -2.29 -35.79
CA ALA A 18 73.61 -2.41 -35.40
C ALA A 18 74.46 -1.26 -35.96
N ASP A 19 75.46 -0.82 -35.20
CA ASP A 19 76.73 -0.41 -35.78
C ASP A 19 77.89 -0.68 -34.82
N LYS A 20 79.02 -1.08 -35.40
CA LYS A 20 80.27 -1.46 -34.73
C LYS A 20 81.36 -0.58 -35.34
N PRO A 21 82.29 -0.04 -34.53
CA PRO A 21 83.68 -0.23 -34.93
C PRO A 21 84.62 -0.57 -33.76
N ALA A 22 85.85 -0.88 -34.16
CA ALA A 22 86.83 -1.68 -33.46
C ALA A 22 87.85 -0.88 -32.62
N ALA A 23 88.37 -1.59 -31.61
CA ALA A 23 89.74 -1.63 -31.09
C ALA A 23 90.50 -0.33 -30.74
N ALA A 24 90.82 -0.17 -29.45
CA ALA A 24 92.09 0.35 -28.95
C ALA A 24 92.40 -0.20 -27.54
N GLU A 25 93.69 -0.37 -27.27
CA GLU A 25 94.40 -1.14 -26.22
C GLU A 25 94.26 -0.68 -24.74
N PRO A 26 94.84 -1.44 -23.76
CA PRO A 26 94.36 -1.52 -22.37
C PRO A 26 95.12 -0.69 -21.31
N ALA A 27 94.47 -0.58 -20.14
CA ALA A 27 94.99 -0.24 -18.78
C ALA A 27 95.22 1.26 -18.47
N PRO A 28 95.08 1.73 -17.19
CA PRO A 28 95.16 0.97 -15.94
C PRO A 28 93.87 0.98 -15.08
N ARG A 29 93.75 -0.07 -14.27
CA ARG A 29 92.74 -0.22 -13.22
C ARG A 29 92.89 0.91 -12.19
N PRO A 30 91.85 1.68 -11.83
CA PRO A 30 91.82 2.30 -10.53
C PRO A 30 91.34 1.27 -9.49
N ALA A 31 91.89 1.45 -8.30
CA ALA A 31 91.73 0.66 -7.09
C ALA A 31 90.38 -0.04 -6.90
N ALA A 32 90.46 -1.25 -6.35
CA ALA A 32 89.32 -1.94 -5.75
C ALA A 32 88.61 -1.00 -4.77
N GLU A 33 87.45 -0.47 -5.18
CA GLU A 33 86.46 0.06 -4.25
C GLU A 33 86.11 -1.04 -3.24
N PRO A 34 85.97 -0.72 -1.94
CA PRO A 34 85.66 -1.71 -0.94
C PRO A 34 84.35 -2.39 -1.32
N VAL A 35 84.33 -3.72 -1.38
CA VAL A 35 83.15 -4.54 -1.71
C VAL A 35 81.94 -4.19 -0.82
N GLY A 36 82.18 -3.62 0.37
CA GLY A 36 81.15 -3.06 1.25
C GLY A 36 80.41 -1.83 0.69
N GLY A 37 81.02 -1.01 -0.16
CA GLY A 37 80.39 0.19 -0.75
C GLY A 37 79.35 -0.14 -1.82
N ARG A 38 79.59 -1.16 -2.64
CA ARG A 38 78.62 -1.64 -3.65
C ARG A 38 77.42 -2.33 -3.03
N LEU A 39 77.65 -3.16 -2.02
CA LEU A 39 76.58 -3.81 -1.27
C LEU A 39 75.74 -2.79 -0.49
N ALA A 40 76.37 -1.74 0.05
CA ALA A 40 75.68 -0.63 0.70
C ALA A 40 74.81 0.17 -0.28
N ARG A 41 75.32 0.56 -1.46
CA ARG A 41 74.53 1.24 -2.51
C ARG A 41 73.36 0.38 -2.99
N HIS A 42 73.57 -0.92 -3.22
CA HIS A 42 72.50 -1.83 -3.63
C HIS A 42 71.44 -2.03 -2.53
N LYS A 43 71.85 -2.06 -1.25
CA LYS A 43 70.92 -2.11 -0.11
C LYS A 43 70.13 -0.81 0.04
N GLU A 44 70.74 0.33 -0.26
CA GLU A 44 70.10 1.64 -0.26
C GLU A 44 69.11 1.80 -1.43
N GLU A 45 69.47 1.37 -2.64
CA GLU A 45 68.57 1.31 -3.80
C GLU A 45 67.37 0.38 -3.56
N LEU A 46 67.60 -0.81 -3.01
CA LEU A 46 66.52 -1.72 -2.62
C LEU A 46 65.64 -1.12 -1.53
N GLY A 47 66.23 -0.43 -0.55
CA GLY A 47 65.48 0.29 0.49
C GLY A 47 64.61 1.39 -0.10
N GLY A 48 65.14 2.15 -1.07
CA GLY A 48 64.40 3.17 -1.81
C GLY A 48 63.26 2.59 -2.66
N GLN A 49 63.49 1.48 -3.35
CA GLN A 49 62.45 0.77 -4.11
C GLN A 49 61.34 0.22 -3.20
N VAL A 50 61.71 -0.36 -2.04
CA VAL A 50 60.75 -0.85 -1.04
C VAL A 50 59.94 0.31 -0.45
N ALA A 51 60.58 1.44 -0.14
CA ALA A 51 59.90 2.63 0.34
C ALA A 51 58.95 3.22 -0.72
N GLY A 52 59.38 3.27 -1.99
CA GLY A 52 58.54 3.70 -3.11
C GLY A 52 57.34 2.78 -3.32
N ALA A 53 57.56 1.45 -3.30
CA ALA A 53 56.48 0.47 -3.40
C ALA A 53 55.51 0.56 -2.20
N ALA A 54 56.01 0.79 -0.98
CA ALA A 54 55.18 0.98 0.21
C ALA A 54 54.29 2.23 0.10
N ASN A 55 54.83 3.34 -0.38
CA ASN A 55 54.07 4.58 -0.64
C ASN A 55 53.00 4.39 -1.72
N GLU A 56 53.32 3.67 -2.81
CA GLU A 56 52.35 3.38 -3.87
C GLU A 56 51.21 2.49 -3.34
N ILE A 57 51.52 1.51 -2.49
CA ILE A 57 50.51 0.68 -1.80
C ILE A 57 49.60 1.54 -0.93
N GLU A 58 50.15 2.48 -0.16
CA GLU A 58 49.35 3.37 0.68
C GLU A 58 48.43 4.26 -0.17
N ARG A 59 48.95 4.83 -1.26
CA ARG A 59 48.15 5.62 -2.21
C ARG A 59 47.01 4.79 -2.81
N LEU A 60 47.28 3.55 -3.20
CA LEU A 60 46.27 2.64 -3.75
C LEU A 60 45.21 2.29 -2.71
N LYS A 61 45.58 2.05 -1.46
CA LYS A 61 44.63 1.81 -0.35
C LYS A 61 43.73 3.01 -0.09
N GLN A 62 44.27 4.23 -0.12
CA GLN A 62 43.46 5.44 0.03
C GLN A 62 42.43 5.57 -1.10
N ARG A 63 42.85 5.37 -2.35
CA ARG A 63 41.93 5.34 -3.50
C ARG A 63 40.88 4.24 -3.40
N GLN A 64 41.26 3.05 -2.94
CA GLN A 64 40.32 1.96 -2.72
C GLN A 64 39.24 2.35 -1.71
N LEU A 65 39.62 2.96 -0.58
CA LEU A 65 38.66 3.41 0.44
C LEU A 65 37.73 4.51 -0.08
N GLU A 66 38.21 5.41 -0.93
CA GLU A 66 37.38 6.43 -1.59
C GLU A 66 36.37 5.79 -2.54
N LEU A 67 36.81 4.86 -3.39
CA LEU A 67 35.94 4.13 -4.31
C LEU A 67 34.89 3.27 -3.58
N GLU A 68 35.26 2.64 -2.46
CA GLU A 68 34.32 1.87 -1.64
C GLU A 68 33.24 2.77 -1.03
N ARG A 69 33.59 3.99 -0.60
CA ARG A 69 32.62 4.97 -0.11
C ARG A 69 31.70 5.47 -1.21
N GLU A 70 32.25 5.78 -2.39
CA GLU A 70 31.47 6.22 -3.53
C GLU A 70 30.49 5.12 -3.98
N LYS A 71 30.97 3.88 -4.06
CA LYS A 71 30.13 2.72 -4.34
C LYS A 71 29.00 2.58 -3.32
N ALA A 72 29.30 2.66 -2.02
CA ALA A 72 28.28 2.59 -0.98
C ALA A 72 27.24 3.71 -1.10
N ASN A 73 27.66 4.92 -1.47
CA ASN A 73 26.76 6.05 -1.71
C ASN A 73 25.85 5.82 -2.93
N LEU A 74 26.40 5.33 -4.04
CA LEU A 74 25.64 5.01 -5.25
C LEU A 74 24.64 3.87 -5.01
N GLU A 75 25.05 2.83 -4.29
CA GLU A 75 24.15 1.74 -3.89
C GLU A 75 23.00 2.25 -3.00
N ASN A 76 23.30 3.14 -2.05
CA ASN A 76 22.26 3.76 -1.21
C ASN A 76 21.28 4.60 -2.03
N LEU A 77 21.78 5.36 -3.00
CA LEU A 77 20.96 6.19 -3.89
C LEU A 77 20.09 5.32 -4.81
N SER A 78 20.66 4.27 -5.39
CA SER A 78 19.94 3.28 -6.21
C SER A 78 18.80 2.65 -5.40
N ARG A 79 19.09 2.20 -4.18
CA ARG A 79 18.08 1.63 -3.28
C ARG A 79 16.96 2.63 -2.98
N LYS A 80 17.29 3.88 -2.66
CA LYS A 80 16.28 4.93 -2.42
C LYS A 80 15.42 5.22 -3.64
N GLN A 81 16.01 5.20 -4.83
CA GLN A 81 15.29 5.38 -6.07
C GLN A 81 14.29 4.24 -6.29
N GLU A 82 14.71 2.98 -6.11
CA GLU A 82 13.82 1.82 -6.21
C GLU A 82 12.68 1.87 -5.19
N GLU A 83 12.98 2.22 -3.93
CA GLU A 83 11.96 2.38 -2.88
C GLU A 83 10.98 3.51 -3.23
N TYR A 84 11.47 4.63 -3.76
CA TYR A 84 10.64 5.75 -4.22
C TYR A 84 9.74 5.35 -5.39
N GLU A 85 10.30 4.72 -6.43
CA GLU A 85 9.54 4.33 -7.63
C GLU A 85 8.46 3.31 -7.28
N LYS A 86 8.80 2.31 -6.47
CA LYS A 86 7.84 1.31 -5.99
C LYS A 86 6.75 1.94 -5.12
N GLY A 87 7.14 2.78 -4.15
CA GLY A 87 6.18 3.46 -3.27
C GLY A 87 5.25 4.40 -4.04
N LYS A 88 5.79 5.10 -5.04
CA LYS A 88 5.01 5.96 -5.95
C LYS A 88 4.01 5.15 -6.77
N GLN A 89 4.41 4.03 -7.37
CA GLN A 89 3.50 3.17 -8.12
C GLN A 89 2.41 2.61 -7.22
N GLU A 90 2.78 2.10 -6.05
CA GLU A 90 1.83 1.54 -5.08
C GLU A 90 0.78 2.56 -4.64
N ILE A 91 1.18 3.80 -4.34
CA ILE A 91 0.22 4.82 -3.91
C ILE A 91 -0.67 5.28 -5.07
N ILE A 92 -0.14 5.39 -6.30
CA ILE A 92 -0.95 5.70 -7.49
C ILE A 92 -2.04 4.62 -7.67
N GLU A 93 -1.68 3.34 -7.65
CA GLU A 93 -2.65 2.26 -7.81
C GLU A 93 -3.70 2.21 -6.69
N LYS A 94 -3.32 2.56 -5.45
CA LYS A 94 -4.27 2.67 -4.33
C LYS A 94 -5.22 3.86 -4.54
N LEU A 95 -4.68 5.00 -4.94
CA LEU A 95 -5.47 6.20 -5.20
C LEU A 95 -6.45 6.00 -6.34
N ASP A 96 -6.02 5.42 -7.46
CA ASP A 96 -6.88 5.11 -8.61
C ASP A 96 -8.05 4.20 -8.22
N ARG A 97 -7.77 3.13 -7.47
CA ARG A 97 -8.83 2.24 -6.96
C ARG A 97 -9.78 2.96 -6.01
N SER A 98 -9.26 3.80 -5.12
CA SER A 98 -10.09 4.55 -4.17
C SER A 98 -10.96 5.61 -4.85
N LEU A 99 -10.44 6.28 -5.90
CA LEU A 99 -11.19 7.25 -6.69
C LEU A 99 -12.35 6.57 -7.41
N LEU A 100 -12.11 5.44 -8.07
CA LEU A 100 -13.18 4.68 -8.74
C LEU A 100 -14.28 4.24 -7.78
N LEU A 101 -13.91 3.81 -6.57
CA LEU A 101 -14.87 3.44 -5.54
C LEU A 101 -15.68 4.66 -5.08
N LEU A 102 -15.00 5.79 -4.85
CA LEU A 102 -15.64 7.03 -4.41
C LEU A 102 -16.59 7.58 -5.48
N GLU A 103 -16.21 7.54 -6.75
CA GLU A 103 -17.07 7.92 -7.87
C GLU A 103 -18.32 7.03 -7.96
N LYS A 104 -18.16 5.72 -7.74
CA LYS A 104 -19.31 4.79 -7.68
C LYS A 104 -20.25 5.15 -6.52
N GLU A 105 -19.70 5.39 -5.34
CA GLU A 105 -20.46 5.76 -4.15
C GLU A 105 -21.16 7.12 -4.30
N GLU A 106 -20.51 8.09 -4.96
CA GLU A 106 -21.10 9.39 -5.27
C GLU A 106 -22.33 9.25 -6.17
N VAL A 107 -22.21 8.47 -7.25
CA VAL A 107 -23.34 8.21 -8.16
C VAL A 107 -24.47 7.46 -7.45
N GLN A 108 -24.15 6.46 -6.62
CA GLN A 108 -25.16 5.73 -5.85
C GLN A 108 -25.88 6.63 -4.84
N THR A 109 -25.14 7.49 -4.14
CA THR A 109 -25.69 8.44 -3.18
C THR A 109 -26.57 9.48 -3.86
N ALA A 110 -26.15 10.00 -5.01
CA ALA A 110 -26.94 10.93 -5.81
C ALA A 110 -28.27 10.30 -6.27
N ARG A 111 -28.24 9.06 -6.77
CA ARG A 111 -29.45 8.30 -7.14
C ARG A 111 -30.39 8.09 -5.96
N MET A 112 -29.85 7.74 -4.79
CA MET A 112 -30.65 7.59 -3.58
C MET A 112 -31.28 8.93 -3.16
N ALA A 113 -30.53 10.02 -3.23
CA ALA A 113 -31.04 11.35 -2.90
C ALA A 113 -32.20 11.75 -3.83
N GLU A 114 -32.10 11.49 -5.13
CA GLU A 114 -33.17 11.73 -6.10
C GLU A 114 -34.40 10.84 -5.85
N LEU A 115 -34.19 9.56 -5.54
CA LEU A 115 -35.26 8.65 -5.13
C LEU A 115 -35.99 9.18 -3.88
N LEU A 116 -35.26 9.59 -2.85
CA LEU A 116 -35.85 10.13 -1.63
C LEU A 116 -36.59 11.45 -1.89
N ALA A 117 -36.04 12.32 -2.73
CA ALA A 117 -36.69 13.58 -3.10
C ALA A 117 -38.02 13.34 -3.83
N SER A 118 -38.04 12.43 -4.81
CA SER A 118 -39.26 12.07 -5.56
C SER A 118 -40.31 11.42 -4.65
N MET A 119 -39.91 10.49 -3.78
CA MET A 119 -40.84 9.88 -2.82
C MET A 119 -41.37 10.89 -1.80
N ARG A 120 -40.53 11.81 -1.32
CA ARG A 120 -40.96 12.90 -0.44
C ARG A 120 -42.01 13.78 -1.10
N ALA A 121 -41.81 14.15 -2.37
CA ALA A 121 -42.79 14.94 -3.12
C ALA A 121 -44.12 14.18 -3.24
N ARG A 122 -44.08 12.90 -3.63
CA ARG A 122 -45.29 12.08 -3.77
C ARG A 122 -46.05 11.91 -2.45
N PHE A 123 -45.33 11.71 -1.34
CA PHE A 123 -45.97 11.61 -0.02
C PHE A 123 -46.59 12.92 0.44
N LYS A 124 -46.01 14.07 0.07
CA LYS A 124 -46.63 15.38 0.35
C LYS A 124 -47.92 15.56 -0.45
N GLU A 125 -47.91 15.25 -1.75
CA GLU A 125 -49.11 15.31 -2.58
C GLU A 125 -50.25 14.46 -2.01
N LEU A 126 -49.95 13.19 -1.68
CA LEU A 126 -50.95 12.29 -1.08
C LEU A 126 -51.47 12.79 0.27
N LEU A 127 -50.61 13.41 1.08
CA LEU A 127 -51.01 13.98 2.36
C LEU A 127 -51.92 15.20 2.17
N ASP A 128 -51.62 16.04 1.18
CA ASP A 128 -52.42 17.22 0.84
C ASP A 128 -53.78 16.79 0.25
N GLU A 129 -53.81 15.78 -0.63
CA GLU A 129 -55.02 15.17 -1.15
C GLU A 129 -55.92 14.61 -0.04
N LEU A 130 -55.34 13.85 0.90
CA LEU A 130 -56.07 13.30 2.05
C LEU A 130 -56.60 14.39 2.99
N ARG A 131 -55.83 15.45 3.22
CA ARG A 131 -56.23 16.58 4.07
C ARG A 131 -57.27 17.49 3.42
N ALA A 132 -57.34 17.49 2.10
CA ALA A 132 -58.34 18.24 1.34
C ALA A 132 -59.73 17.57 1.36
N ILE A 133 -59.84 16.34 1.87
CA ILE A 133 -61.13 15.69 2.09
C ILE A 133 -61.86 16.46 3.18
N ASP A 134 -63.01 17.01 2.81
CA ASP A 134 -63.92 17.74 3.69
C ASP A 134 -65.29 17.06 3.64
N GLU A 135 -65.55 16.20 4.64
CA GLU A 135 -66.78 15.42 4.69
C GLU A 135 -68.02 16.27 4.95
N GLU A 136 -67.88 17.48 5.51
CA GLU A 136 -68.98 18.39 5.83
C GLU A 136 -69.60 19.02 4.58
N ARG A 137 -68.86 19.03 3.47
CA ARG A 137 -69.29 19.63 2.19
C ARG A 137 -69.93 18.65 1.22
N TRP A 138 -70.03 17.37 1.58
CA TRP A 138 -70.60 16.36 0.69
C TRP A 138 -72.12 16.52 0.62
N PRO A 139 -72.72 16.50 -0.59
CA PRO A 139 -74.17 16.60 -0.72
C PRO A 139 -74.83 15.26 -0.41
N ASP A 140 -75.97 15.27 0.29
CA ASP A 140 -76.67 14.07 0.79
C ASP A 140 -77.04 13.08 -0.33
N ASP A 141 -77.36 13.58 -1.52
CA ASP A 141 -77.71 12.78 -2.70
C ASP A 141 -76.50 12.14 -3.40
N ALA A 142 -75.27 12.60 -3.13
CA ALA A 142 -74.03 12.03 -3.66
C ALA A 142 -73.08 11.46 -2.57
N PHE A 143 -73.52 11.40 -1.32
CA PHE A 143 -72.70 10.95 -0.19
C PHE A 143 -72.01 9.60 -0.43
N GLY A 144 -72.74 8.62 -0.96
CA GLY A 144 -72.19 7.29 -1.26
C GLY A 144 -71.08 7.31 -2.32
N ALA A 145 -71.19 8.21 -3.31
CA ALA A 145 -70.18 8.36 -4.35
C ALA A 145 -68.92 9.05 -3.82
N GLU A 146 -69.06 10.13 -3.04
CA GLU A 146 -67.93 10.82 -2.41
C GLU A 146 -67.22 9.94 -1.37
N LEU A 147 -67.96 9.17 -0.57
CA LEU A 147 -67.37 8.19 0.35
C LEU A 147 -66.55 7.13 -0.38
N SER A 148 -67.06 6.61 -1.50
CA SER A 148 -66.34 5.62 -2.31
C SER A 148 -65.05 6.21 -2.90
N LYS A 149 -65.08 7.49 -3.32
CA LYS A 149 -63.92 8.22 -3.83
C LYS A 149 -62.89 8.48 -2.72
N ALA A 150 -63.33 8.90 -1.53
CA ALA A 150 -62.46 9.08 -0.38
C ALA A 150 -61.77 7.77 0.04
N LEU A 151 -62.52 6.65 0.07
CA LEU A 151 -61.97 5.32 0.33
C LEU A 151 -60.93 4.90 -0.72
N ALA A 152 -61.20 5.17 -2.00
CA ALA A 152 -60.24 4.89 -3.07
C ALA A 152 -58.94 5.69 -2.90
N LEU A 153 -59.04 6.96 -2.49
CA LEU A 153 -57.88 7.82 -2.23
C LEU A 153 -57.06 7.33 -1.02
N VAL A 154 -57.73 6.89 0.06
CA VAL A 154 -57.07 6.28 1.22
C VAL A 154 -56.33 5.00 0.82
N GLU A 155 -56.94 4.13 0.01
CA GLU A 155 -56.29 2.90 -0.42
C GLU A 155 -55.10 3.16 -1.36
N ASP A 156 -55.22 4.13 -2.27
CA ASP A 156 -54.08 4.55 -3.11
C ASP A 156 -52.92 5.08 -2.27
N ALA A 157 -53.21 5.91 -1.26
CA ALA A 157 -52.21 6.42 -0.34
C ALA A 157 -51.51 5.29 0.43
N ARG A 158 -52.27 4.30 0.94
CA ARG A 158 -51.72 3.12 1.63
C ARG A 158 -50.82 2.29 0.72
N MET A 159 -51.25 2.04 -0.52
CA MET A 159 -50.46 1.29 -1.49
C MET A 159 -49.18 2.04 -1.86
N THR A 160 -49.27 3.34 -2.15
CA THR A 160 -48.13 4.16 -2.54
C THR A 160 -47.12 4.31 -1.41
N TYR A 161 -47.58 4.46 -0.17
CA TYR A 161 -46.72 4.48 1.02
C TYR A 161 -45.93 3.17 1.16
N LYS A 162 -46.62 2.01 1.12
CA LYS A 162 -45.97 0.69 1.21
C LYS A 162 -44.97 0.46 0.08
N LYS A 163 -45.36 0.73 -1.17
CA LYS A 163 -44.49 0.60 -2.34
C LYS A 163 -43.28 1.53 -2.25
N GLY A 164 -43.49 2.77 -1.80
CA GLY A 164 -42.44 3.75 -1.58
C GLY A 164 -41.39 3.29 -0.57
N LEU A 165 -41.83 2.81 0.59
CA LEU A 165 -40.94 2.26 1.61
C LEU A 165 -40.17 1.04 1.10
N ALA A 166 -40.84 0.10 0.46
CA ALA A 166 -40.20 -1.07 -0.12
C ALA A 166 -39.14 -0.69 -1.16
N LYS A 167 -39.40 0.34 -1.99
CA LYS A 167 -38.44 0.86 -2.97
C LYS A 167 -37.21 1.49 -2.31
N ILE A 168 -37.39 2.24 -1.23
CA ILE A 168 -36.28 2.84 -0.46
C ILE A 168 -35.42 1.74 0.17
N GLU A 169 -36.05 0.75 0.80
CA GLU A 169 -35.36 -0.37 1.43
C GLU A 169 -34.61 -1.23 0.40
N ALA A 170 -35.27 -1.56 -0.72
CA ALA A 170 -34.67 -2.30 -1.82
C ALA A 170 -33.54 -1.56 -2.51
N THR A 171 -33.43 -0.23 -2.39
CA THR A 171 -32.32 0.58 -2.93
C THR A 171 -31.23 0.82 -1.87
N ARG A 172 -31.53 0.62 -0.59
CA ARG A 172 -30.55 0.72 0.52
C ARG A 172 -29.71 -0.55 0.65
N TRP A 173 -30.26 -1.71 0.28
CA TRP A 173 -29.63 -3.02 0.45
C TRP A 173 -28.93 -3.66 -0.78
N PRO A 174 -28.97 -3.13 -2.03
CA PRO A 174 -28.23 -3.75 -3.12
C PRO A 174 -26.87 -3.05 -3.28
N GLU A 175 -25.80 -3.84 -3.23
CA GLU A 175 -24.41 -3.51 -3.67
C GLU A 175 -23.35 -3.08 -2.64
N GLY A 176 -23.53 -3.26 -1.33
CA GLY A 176 -22.54 -2.74 -0.36
C GLY A 176 -22.32 -3.57 0.91
N GLY A 177 -22.60 -4.87 0.90
CA GLY A 177 -22.11 -5.76 1.96
C GLY A 177 -20.60 -5.91 1.86
N GLY A 178 -19.85 -5.01 2.50
CA GLY A 178 -18.41 -5.15 2.73
C GLY A 178 -17.57 -4.00 2.17
N ALA A 179 -17.29 -3.02 3.04
CA ALA A 179 -15.99 -2.39 3.24
C ALA A 179 -16.20 -1.18 4.15
N GLN A 180 -16.17 -1.41 5.47
CA GLN A 180 -15.84 -0.31 6.37
C GLN A 180 -14.43 0.15 6.02
N VAL A 181 -14.33 1.32 5.40
CA VAL A 181 -13.06 2.02 5.20
C VAL A 181 -12.55 2.44 6.58
N SER A 182 -11.82 1.55 7.24
CA SER A 182 -10.94 1.91 8.35
C SER A 182 -9.74 2.64 7.78
N VAL A 183 -9.76 3.97 7.85
CA VAL A 183 -8.55 4.79 7.73
C VAL A 183 -7.74 4.58 9.00
N ALA A 184 -6.92 3.52 9.03
CA ALA A 184 -6.00 3.27 10.12
C ALA A 184 -4.82 4.25 10.02
N THR A 185 -4.71 5.12 11.03
CA THR A 185 -3.50 5.89 11.33
C THR A 185 -2.32 4.94 11.51
N ALA A 186 -1.28 5.15 10.71
CA ALA A 186 -0.05 4.36 10.73
C ALA A 186 0.77 4.66 11.99
N ASP A 187 0.55 3.91 13.07
CA ASP A 187 1.61 3.50 13.99
C ASP A 187 1.13 2.37 14.92
N ALA A 188 1.25 1.12 14.46
CA ALA A 188 1.29 -0.09 15.29
C ALA A 188 1.53 -1.32 14.39
N LEU A 189 2.46 -2.19 14.78
CA LEU A 189 2.61 -3.53 14.20
C LEU A 189 1.25 -4.27 14.16
N PRO A 190 1.00 -5.10 13.12
CA PRO A 190 -0.31 -5.68 12.90
C PRO A 190 -0.63 -6.77 13.94
N PRO A 191 -1.80 -6.73 14.62
CA PRO A 191 -2.40 -7.95 15.11
C PRO A 191 -2.89 -8.78 13.92
N PRO A 192 -2.91 -10.12 14.01
CA PRO A 192 -3.45 -10.97 12.95
C PRO A 192 -4.90 -10.57 12.68
N ALA A 193 -5.21 -10.45 11.39
CA ALA A 193 -6.48 -10.02 10.84
C ALA A 193 -7.67 -10.59 11.63
N ALA A 194 -8.41 -9.69 12.30
CA ALA A 194 -9.79 -9.95 12.67
C ALA A 194 -10.59 -10.01 11.36
N SER A 195 -10.62 -11.21 10.79
CA SER A 195 -11.69 -11.64 9.90
C SER A 195 -13.01 -11.26 10.55
N GLU A 196 -13.94 -10.71 9.75
CA GLU A 196 -15.30 -10.53 10.21
C GLU A 196 -15.75 -11.80 10.92
N PRO A 197 -16.38 -11.69 12.09
CA PRO A 197 -16.73 -12.86 12.88
C PRO A 197 -17.59 -13.79 12.04
N GLY A 198 -16.97 -14.83 11.48
CA GLY A 198 -17.67 -15.83 10.71
C GLY A 198 -18.72 -16.49 11.58
N PHE A 199 -19.63 -17.23 10.96
CA PHE A 199 -20.73 -17.94 11.63
C PHE A 199 -20.33 -18.62 12.96
N GLY A 200 -19.11 -19.15 13.08
CA GLY A 200 -18.58 -19.74 14.31
C GLY A 200 -18.34 -18.78 15.49
N TYR A 201 -18.03 -17.50 15.24
CA TYR A 201 -17.94 -16.48 16.30
C TYR A 201 -19.33 -16.08 16.80
N TRP A 202 -20.30 -15.90 15.90
CA TRP A 202 -21.69 -15.64 16.30
C TRP A 202 -22.30 -16.84 17.04
N LEU A 203 -21.94 -18.07 16.67
CA LEU A 203 -22.32 -19.27 17.41
C LEU A 203 -21.67 -19.32 18.80
N LYS A 204 -20.39 -18.94 18.94
CA LYS A 204 -19.70 -18.83 20.25
C LYS A 204 -20.25 -17.70 21.11
N ALA A 205 -20.61 -16.56 20.51
CA ALA A 205 -21.23 -15.44 21.22
C ALA A 205 -22.64 -15.81 21.70
N GLY A 206 -23.42 -16.51 20.88
CA GLY A 206 -24.71 -17.10 21.29
C GLY A 206 -24.56 -18.13 22.40
N LEU A 207 -23.55 -19.01 22.33
CA LEU A 207 -23.24 -19.96 23.40
C LEU A 207 -22.81 -19.26 24.70
N ALA A 208 -21.98 -18.22 24.62
CA ALA A 208 -21.52 -17.46 25.78
C ALA A 208 -22.67 -16.73 26.50
N PHE A 209 -23.67 -16.24 25.76
CA PHE A 209 -24.85 -15.59 26.34
C PHE A 209 -25.84 -16.61 26.93
N THR A 210 -25.90 -17.83 26.39
CA THR A 210 -26.81 -18.88 26.88
C THR A 210 -26.21 -19.74 27.99
N LEU A 211 -24.89 -19.71 28.20
CA LEU A 211 -24.17 -20.42 29.24
C LEU A 211 -24.62 -20.07 30.68
N PRO A 212 -24.74 -18.79 31.08
CA PRO A 212 -25.22 -18.45 32.43
C PRO A 212 -26.67 -18.91 32.64
N LEU A 213 -27.52 -18.85 31.60
CA LEU A 213 -28.90 -19.32 31.68
C LEU A 213 -28.98 -20.85 31.80
N ALA A 214 -28.15 -21.58 31.03
CA ALA A 214 -28.07 -23.03 31.10
C ALA A 214 -27.55 -23.53 32.45
N ALA A 215 -26.57 -22.84 33.05
CA ALA A 215 -26.06 -23.16 34.38
C ALA A 215 -27.14 -23.01 35.46
N VAL A 216 -27.96 -21.95 35.39
CA VAL A 216 -29.09 -21.76 36.31
C VAL A 216 -30.14 -22.86 36.12
N LEU A 217 -30.48 -23.23 34.89
CA LEU A 217 -31.42 -24.32 34.61
C LEU A 217 -30.91 -25.68 35.11
N ILE A 218 -29.62 -25.98 34.95
CA ILE A 218 -29.01 -27.21 35.46
C ILE A 218 -29.01 -27.21 36.99
N ALA A 219 -28.69 -26.09 37.64
CA ALA A 219 -28.73 -25.98 39.09
C ALA A 219 -30.15 -26.19 39.64
N LEU A 220 -31.17 -25.62 39.00
CA LEU A 220 -32.57 -25.84 39.36
C LEU A 220 -33.00 -27.29 39.12
N TYR A 221 -32.55 -27.93 38.04
CA TYR A 221 -32.84 -29.34 37.77
C TYR A 221 -32.21 -30.28 38.80
N VAL A 222 -30.94 -30.04 39.19
CA VAL A 222 -30.26 -30.79 40.25
C VAL A 222 -30.94 -30.58 41.60
N LEU A 223 -31.35 -29.36 41.92
CA LEU A 223 -32.11 -29.06 43.13
C LEU A 223 -33.46 -29.77 43.14
N HIS A 224 -34.18 -29.77 42.01
CA HIS A 224 -35.43 -30.50 41.87
C HIS A 224 -35.20 -32.01 42.08
N LEU A 225 -34.18 -32.59 41.44
CA LEU A 225 -33.81 -34.00 41.64
C LEU A 225 -33.46 -34.33 43.10
N ALA A 226 -32.75 -33.44 43.79
CA ALA A 226 -32.44 -33.62 45.21
C ALA A 226 -33.68 -33.53 46.11
N LEU A 227 -34.66 -32.68 45.76
CA LEU A 227 -35.93 -32.60 46.49
C LEU A 227 -36.91 -33.74 46.15
N THR A 228 -36.80 -34.35 44.97
CA THR A 228 -37.70 -35.44 44.55
C THR A 228 -37.11 -36.83 44.78
N GLY A 229 -35.78 -36.92 44.97
CA GLY A 229 -35.03 -38.15 45.22
C GLY A 229 -34.55 -38.31 46.67
N GLY A 230 -35.07 -37.49 47.59
CA GLY A 230 -34.89 -37.62 49.04
C GLY A 230 -36.16 -38.11 49.73
#